data_AF-G7Q4Q0-F1
#
_entry.id   AF-G7Q4Q0-F1
#
_cell.length_a   1.000
_cell.length_b   1.000
_cell.length_c   1.000
_cell.angle_alpha   90.00
_cell.angle_beta   90.00
_cell.angle_gamma   90.00
#
_symmetry.space_group_name_H-M   'P 1'
#
loop_
_entity.id
_entity.type
_entity.pdbx_description
1 polymer ?
#
loop_
_entity_poly.entity_id
_entity_poly.type
_entity_poly.pdbx_seq_one_letter_code
_entity_poly.pdbx_strand_id
1 'polypeptide(L)'
;MDAVERRAEKRVHPPGDALLDFALWPADPFPPVRLPLSVLGPPAACRRSGQHLELSDIAAIGLGLRLSGPPDVLARLSGAPALFVYLKLRDYRSHPSTEVLSFFFLAQNVRADPLPGGLRFGLRLLRLGRGSSFEKALEFLDVSRFGARELTVWIDAVAREGQRQAEGLGPGLDLDGLLLEPELAASADAQREGD
;
A
#
# COMPACT_ATOMS: atom_id res chain seq x y z
N MET A 1 12.24 -25.15 19.42
CA MET A 1 12.52 -25.46 18.01
C MET A 1 11.99 -24.28 17.20
N ASP A 2 12.94 -23.53 16.67
CA ASP A 2 12.88 -22.45 15.68
C ASP A 2 12.01 -21.22 15.93
N ALA A 3 12.64 -20.26 16.62
CA ALA A 3 12.52 -18.84 16.30
C ALA A 3 12.97 -18.61 14.86
N VAL A 4 12.11 -18.98 13.90
CA VAL A 4 12.26 -18.57 12.51
C VAL A 4 12.20 -17.05 12.50
N GLU A 5 13.31 -16.42 12.12
CA GLU A 5 13.41 -15.00 11.80
C GLU A 5 12.17 -14.58 11.00
N ARG A 6 11.24 -13.89 11.67
CA ARG A 6 10.21 -13.13 10.98
C ARG A 6 10.97 -12.03 10.26
N ARG A 7 11.31 -12.22 8.98
CA ARG A 7 11.71 -11.12 8.10
C ARG A 7 10.75 -9.98 8.39
N ALA A 8 11.26 -8.87 8.93
CA ALA A 8 10.46 -7.69 9.18
C ALA A 8 9.80 -7.33 7.85
N GLU A 9 8.48 -7.47 7.79
CA GLU A 9 7.74 -7.20 6.58
C GLU A 9 7.93 -5.73 6.23
N LYS A 10 8.36 -5.45 5.00
CA LYS A 10 8.58 -4.07 4.55
C LYS A 10 7.27 -3.29 4.71
N ARG A 11 7.31 -2.29 5.57
CA ARG A 11 6.20 -1.39 5.88
C ARG A 11 6.59 0.02 5.46
N VAL A 12 5.71 0.66 4.70
CA VAL A 12 5.89 2.05 4.26
C VAL A 12 4.81 2.92 4.85
N HIS A 13 5.15 4.18 5.09
CA HIS A 13 4.21 5.25 5.44
C HIS A 13 3.91 6.02 4.15
N PRO A 14 2.72 5.86 3.56
CA PRO A 14 2.40 6.56 2.32
C PRO A 14 2.40 8.08 2.49
N PRO A 15 2.76 8.84 1.44
CA PRO A 15 2.57 10.28 1.41
C PRO A 15 1.10 10.66 1.67
N GLY A 16 0.86 11.86 2.22
CA GLY A 16 -0.49 12.31 2.56
C GLY A 16 -1.45 12.41 1.36
N ASP A 17 -0.93 12.51 0.14
CA ASP A 17 -1.71 12.55 -1.10
C ASP A 17 -1.88 11.17 -1.78
N ALA A 18 -1.35 10.10 -1.18
CA ALA A 18 -1.36 8.76 -1.74
C ALA A 18 -2.78 8.19 -1.87
N LEU A 19 -3.66 8.47 -0.92
CA LEU A 19 -5.05 8.01 -0.93
C LEU A 19 -5.97 9.03 -1.62
N LEU A 20 -6.52 8.65 -2.76
CA LEU A 20 -7.40 9.48 -3.56
C LEU A 20 -8.88 9.25 -3.23
N ASP A 21 -9.28 8.01 -2.95
CA ASP A 21 -10.65 7.68 -2.55
C ASP A 21 -10.69 6.37 -1.75
N PHE A 22 -11.76 6.17 -0.99
CA PHE A 22 -11.95 4.95 -0.22
C PHE A 22 -13.42 4.62 0.01
N ALA A 23 -13.69 3.35 0.27
CA ALA A 23 -14.96 2.89 0.80
C ALA A 23 -14.77 1.63 1.65
N LEU A 24 -15.53 1.53 2.75
CA LEU A 24 -15.45 0.44 3.72
C LEU A 24 -16.83 -0.19 3.94
N TRP A 25 -16.87 -1.51 3.99
CA TRP A 25 -18.06 -2.29 4.36
C TRP A 25 -17.72 -3.29 5.47
N PRO A 26 -18.57 -3.46 6.49
CA PRO A 26 -18.50 -4.62 7.38
C PRO A 26 -18.60 -5.91 6.57
N ALA A 27 -17.78 -6.90 6.91
CA ALA A 27 -17.74 -8.18 6.22
C ALA A 27 -17.53 -9.35 7.18
N ASP A 28 -17.82 -10.54 6.69
CA ASP A 28 -17.40 -11.80 7.30
C ASP A 28 -15.99 -12.17 6.80
N PRO A 29 -15.09 -12.71 7.64
CA PRO A 29 -13.76 -13.16 7.22
C PRO A 29 -13.76 -14.31 6.20
N PHE A 30 -14.89 -15.01 6.04
CA PHE A 30 -15.07 -16.11 5.08
C PHE A 30 -16.06 -15.70 3.99
N PRO A 31 -15.64 -14.91 2.99
CA PRO A 31 -16.53 -14.43 1.95
C PRO A 31 -16.88 -15.59 1.01
N PRO A 32 -18.00 -15.48 0.27
CA PRO A 32 -18.23 -16.38 -0.85
C PRO A 32 -17.12 -16.22 -1.89
N VAL A 33 -16.83 -17.27 -2.65
CA VAL A 33 -15.84 -17.27 -3.75
C VAL A 33 -16.13 -16.16 -4.76
N ARG A 34 -17.42 -15.88 -4.98
CA ARG A 34 -17.93 -14.83 -5.83
C ARG A 34 -18.91 -13.96 -5.04
N LEU A 35 -18.77 -12.64 -5.14
CA LEU A 35 -19.65 -11.67 -4.50
C LEU A 35 -20.35 -10.81 -5.57
N PRO A 36 -21.66 -11.01 -5.81
CA PRO A 36 -22.42 -10.12 -6.68
C PRO A 36 -22.41 -8.69 -6.16
N LEU A 37 -22.24 -7.70 -7.04
CA LEU A 37 -22.15 -6.29 -6.63
C LEU A 37 -23.44 -5.77 -5.96
N SER A 38 -24.59 -6.36 -6.29
CA SER A 38 -25.87 -6.05 -5.64
C SER A 38 -25.90 -6.40 -4.15
N VAL A 39 -25.11 -7.39 -3.71
CA VAL A 39 -25.06 -7.84 -2.31
C VAL A 39 -24.19 -6.91 -1.46
N LEU A 40 -23.25 -6.21 -2.06
CA LEU A 40 -22.34 -5.32 -1.33
C LEU A 40 -23.08 -4.14 -0.68
N GLY A 41 -24.12 -3.63 -1.35
CA GLY A 41 -24.88 -2.48 -0.87
C GLY A 41 -24.04 -1.20 -0.70
N PRO A 42 -24.58 -0.16 -0.05
CA PRO A 42 -23.84 1.07 0.21
C PRO A 42 -22.72 0.86 1.25
N PRO A 43 -21.58 1.55 1.11
CA PRO A 43 -20.51 1.49 2.11
C PRO A 43 -20.97 2.09 3.44
N ALA A 44 -20.44 1.54 4.54
CA ALA A 44 -20.64 2.10 5.86
C ALA A 44 -19.82 3.39 6.07
N ALA A 45 -18.66 3.51 5.43
CA ALA A 45 -17.87 4.75 5.40
C ALA A 45 -17.25 4.95 4.02
N CYS A 46 -17.30 6.18 3.51
CA CYS A 46 -16.60 6.55 2.28
C CYS A 46 -16.32 8.06 2.23
N ARG A 47 -15.40 8.48 1.36
CA ARG A 47 -15.04 9.91 1.22
C ARG A 47 -16.25 10.78 0.85
N ARG A 48 -17.13 10.28 -0.01
CA ARG A 48 -18.35 10.99 -0.47
C ARG A 48 -19.37 11.23 0.65
N SER A 49 -19.34 10.40 1.69
CA SER A 49 -20.20 10.54 2.86
C SER A 49 -19.59 11.40 3.97
N GLY A 50 -18.46 12.07 3.69
CA GLY A 50 -17.80 13.01 4.61
C GLY A 50 -16.85 12.38 5.62
N GLN A 51 -16.61 11.07 5.56
CA GLN A 51 -15.58 10.43 6.40
C GLN A 51 -14.19 10.67 5.82
N HIS A 52 -13.20 10.72 6.70
CA HIS A 52 -11.79 10.85 6.34
C HIS A 52 -11.04 9.58 6.70
N LEU A 53 -10.30 9.02 5.74
CA LEU A 53 -9.42 7.87 5.96
C LEU A 53 -7.98 8.29 5.70
N GLU A 54 -7.10 7.92 6.60
CA GLU A 54 -5.65 8.08 6.48
C GLU A 54 -5.01 6.69 6.45
N LEU A 55 -4.08 6.48 5.52
CA LEU A 55 -3.24 5.29 5.48
C LEU A 55 -2.05 5.51 6.42
N SER A 56 -2.14 4.99 7.65
CA SER A 56 -1.05 5.12 8.61
C SER A 56 0.17 4.33 8.16
N ASP A 57 -0.03 3.13 7.61
CA ASP A 57 1.04 2.31 7.05
C ASP A 57 0.48 1.24 6.10
N ILE A 58 1.33 0.75 5.21
CA ILE A 58 1.01 -0.32 4.26
C ILE A 58 2.16 -1.33 4.23
N ALA A 59 1.80 -2.61 4.28
CA ALA A 59 2.67 -3.76 4.06
C ALA A 59 2.03 -4.72 3.04
N ALA A 60 2.76 -5.72 2.57
CA ALA A 60 2.27 -6.64 1.53
C ALA A 60 1.02 -7.42 1.98
N ILE A 61 0.92 -7.78 3.25
CA ILE A 61 -0.19 -8.55 3.83
C ILE A 61 -1.03 -7.76 4.85
N GLY A 62 -0.79 -6.46 5.02
CA GLY A 62 -1.46 -5.69 6.06
C GLY A 62 -1.58 -4.18 5.79
N LEU A 63 -2.58 -3.57 6.42
CA LEU A 63 -2.86 -2.15 6.33
C LEU A 63 -3.08 -1.56 7.73
N GLY A 64 -2.44 -0.43 8.00
CA GLY A 64 -2.76 0.45 9.13
C GLY A 64 -3.63 1.60 8.64
N LEU A 65 -4.84 1.73 9.18
CA LEU A 65 -5.78 2.78 8.80
C LEU A 65 -6.16 3.64 10.01
N ARG A 66 -6.45 4.91 9.76
CA ARG A 66 -7.14 5.79 10.71
C ARG A 66 -8.37 6.39 10.04
N LEU A 67 -9.54 6.09 10.60
CA LEU A 67 -10.82 6.58 10.12
C LEU A 67 -11.36 7.64 11.09
N SER A 68 -11.79 8.77 10.57
CA SER A 68 -12.55 9.79 11.32
C SER A 68 -13.97 9.86 10.79
N GLY A 69 -14.95 9.90 11.69
CA GLY A 69 -16.36 9.92 11.31
C GLY A 69 -17.32 9.89 12.50
N PRO A 70 -18.64 9.86 12.22
CA PRO A 70 -19.69 9.77 13.23
C PRO A 70 -19.56 8.51 14.12
N PRO A 71 -19.89 8.59 15.43
CA PRO A 71 -19.72 7.47 16.36
C PRO A 71 -20.43 6.18 15.96
N ASP A 72 -21.61 6.27 15.35
CA ASP A 72 -22.40 5.13 14.86
C ASP A 72 -21.69 4.37 13.73
N VAL A 73 -21.09 5.10 12.80
CA VAL A 73 -20.28 4.53 11.70
C VAL A 73 -19.03 3.84 12.27
N LEU A 74 -18.33 4.51 13.20
CA LEU A 74 -17.14 3.96 13.84
C LEU A 74 -17.46 2.70 14.65
N ALA A 75 -18.53 2.71 15.43
CA ALA A 75 -18.99 1.55 16.21
C ALA A 75 -19.29 0.36 15.29
N ARG A 76 -20.05 0.58 14.21
CA ARG A 76 -20.40 -0.45 13.23
C ARG A 76 -19.17 -1.11 12.60
N LEU A 77 -18.15 -0.32 12.24
CA LEU A 77 -16.93 -0.85 11.64
C LEU A 77 -16.00 -1.51 12.67
N SER A 78 -15.95 -0.99 13.90
CA SER A 78 -15.13 -1.56 14.98
C SER A 78 -15.58 -2.96 15.38
N GLY A 79 -16.90 -3.22 15.37
CA GLY A 79 -17.47 -4.53 15.71
C GLY A 79 -17.41 -5.56 14.59
N ALA A 80 -16.95 -5.18 13.39
CA ALA A 80 -16.87 -6.09 12.25
C ALA A 80 -15.60 -6.97 12.34
N PRO A 81 -15.72 -8.31 12.21
CA PRO A 81 -14.56 -9.22 12.26
C PRO A 81 -13.65 -9.08 11.03
N ALA A 82 -14.22 -8.62 9.91
CA ALA A 82 -13.50 -8.28 8.70
C ALA A 82 -14.15 -7.09 8.01
N LEU A 83 -13.44 -6.50 7.06
CA LEU A 83 -13.91 -5.40 6.24
C LEU A 83 -13.65 -5.68 4.77
N PHE A 84 -14.61 -5.35 3.91
CA PHE A 84 -14.27 -5.05 2.53
C PHE A 84 -13.71 -3.63 2.45
N VAL A 85 -12.56 -3.50 1.80
CA VAL A 85 -11.78 -2.26 1.74
C VAL A 85 -11.52 -1.92 0.28
N TYR A 86 -12.16 -0.86 -0.20
CA TYR A 86 -11.81 -0.25 -1.48
C TYR A 86 -10.84 0.90 -1.24
N LEU A 87 -9.71 0.88 -1.95
CA LEU A 87 -8.72 1.95 -1.96
C LEU A 87 -8.44 2.38 -3.40
N LYS A 88 -8.52 3.69 -3.65
CA LYS A 88 -8.01 4.31 -4.86
C LYS A 88 -6.75 5.08 -4.49
N LEU A 89 -5.61 4.62 -4.99
CA LEU A 89 -4.29 5.18 -4.70
C LEU A 89 -3.75 5.91 -5.92
N ARG A 90 -2.94 6.95 -5.69
CA ARG A 90 -2.07 7.50 -6.72
C ARG A 90 -1.01 6.45 -7.08
N ASP A 91 -0.74 6.28 -8.36
CA ASP A 91 0.37 5.44 -8.79
C ASP A 91 1.70 6.20 -8.70
N TYR A 92 2.69 5.65 -8.00
CA TYR A 92 4.03 6.22 -7.87
C TYR A 92 5.08 5.50 -8.73
N ARG A 93 4.68 4.53 -9.57
CA ARG A 93 5.60 3.73 -10.40
C ARG A 93 6.25 4.53 -11.52
N SER A 94 5.55 5.55 -12.03
CA SER A 94 6.05 6.53 -13.01
C SER A 94 6.00 7.92 -12.37
N HIS A 95 7.00 8.76 -12.62
CA HIS A 95 6.96 10.16 -12.18
C HIS A 95 7.25 11.09 -13.37
N PRO A 96 6.40 12.10 -13.64
CA PRO A 96 5.11 12.38 -12.98
C PRO A 96 4.02 11.36 -13.41
N SER A 97 3.23 10.86 -12.45
CA SER A 97 2.12 9.95 -12.73
C SER A 97 0.76 10.60 -12.45
N THR A 98 -0.10 10.51 -13.47
CA THR A 98 -1.54 10.78 -13.38
C THR A 98 -2.36 9.50 -13.22
N GLU A 99 -1.68 8.34 -13.18
CA GLU A 99 -2.33 7.04 -13.10
C GLU A 99 -2.80 6.73 -11.68
N VAL A 100 -3.81 5.87 -11.59
CA VAL A 100 -4.46 5.48 -10.34
C VAL A 100 -4.51 3.97 -10.23
N LEU A 101 -4.22 3.46 -9.02
CA LEU A 101 -4.39 2.06 -8.68
C LEU A 101 -5.66 1.90 -7.86
N SER A 102 -6.49 0.94 -8.24
CA SER A 102 -7.71 0.61 -7.49
C SER A 102 -7.57 -0.80 -6.92
N PHE A 103 -7.74 -0.91 -5.62
CA PHE A 103 -7.73 -2.18 -4.91
C PHE A 103 -9.08 -2.40 -4.22
N PHE A 104 -9.52 -3.64 -4.21
CA PHE A 104 -10.65 -4.09 -3.41
C PHE A 104 -10.18 -5.30 -2.61
N PHE A 105 -10.08 -5.18 -1.30
CA PHE A 105 -9.63 -6.26 -0.43
C PHE A 105 -10.76 -6.75 0.44
N LEU A 106 -10.73 -8.04 0.78
CA LEU A 106 -11.21 -8.48 2.08
C LEU A 106 -10.03 -8.48 3.04
N ALA A 107 -10.20 -7.82 4.18
CA ALA A 107 -9.20 -7.78 5.22
C ALA A 107 -9.80 -8.13 6.59
N GLN A 108 -9.12 -8.99 7.33
CA GLN A 108 -9.47 -9.29 8.72
C GLN A 108 -9.16 -8.08 9.60
N ASN A 109 -10.08 -7.73 10.47
CA ASN A 109 -9.84 -6.75 11.52
C ASN A 109 -9.06 -7.43 12.64
N VAL A 110 -7.75 -7.18 12.72
CA VAL A 110 -6.89 -7.74 13.78
C VAL A 110 -6.79 -6.82 14.99
N ARG A 111 -7.11 -5.54 14.82
CA ARG A 111 -7.08 -4.53 15.86
C ARG A 111 -7.97 -3.36 15.49
N ALA A 112 -8.80 -2.92 16.43
CA ALA A 112 -9.63 -1.73 16.30
C ALA A 112 -9.55 -0.92 17.60
N ASP A 113 -8.76 0.15 17.59
CA ASP A 113 -8.59 1.00 18.76
C ASP A 113 -9.35 2.32 18.59
N PRO A 114 -10.26 2.66 19.51
CA PRO A 114 -10.89 3.98 19.49
C PRO A 114 -9.85 5.07 19.74
N LEU A 115 -10.02 6.19 19.03
CA LEU A 115 -9.26 7.42 19.21
C LEU A 115 -10.24 8.58 19.41
N PRO A 116 -9.82 9.72 19.99
CA PRO A 116 -10.64 10.92 20.00
C PRO A 116 -11.09 11.29 18.58
N GLY A 117 -12.39 11.21 18.31
CA GLY A 117 -12.99 11.51 17.02
C GLY A 117 -12.71 10.50 15.89
N GLY A 118 -12.20 9.30 16.20
CA GLY A 118 -11.84 8.34 15.17
C GLY A 118 -11.57 6.92 15.66
N LEU A 119 -11.11 6.08 14.74
CA LEU A 119 -10.84 4.67 14.95
C LEU A 119 -9.56 4.29 14.19
N ARG A 120 -8.63 3.64 14.89
CA ARG A 120 -7.43 3.07 14.27
C ARG A 120 -7.66 1.59 14.00
N PHE A 121 -7.45 1.17 12.77
CA PHE A 121 -7.49 -0.22 12.36
C PHE A 121 -6.08 -0.76 12.11
N GLY A 122 -5.83 -1.96 12.60
CA GLY A 122 -4.86 -2.88 12.03
C GLY A 122 -5.62 -3.94 11.24
N LEU A 123 -5.34 -4.03 9.94
CA LEU A 123 -5.98 -4.99 9.05
C LEU A 123 -4.97 -5.97 8.49
N ARG A 124 -5.37 -7.25 8.40
CA ARG A 124 -4.63 -8.29 7.69
C ARG A 124 -5.35 -8.63 6.39
N LEU A 125 -4.68 -8.51 5.26
CA LEU A 125 -5.24 -8.82 3.95
C LEU A 125 -5.47 -10.34 3.81
N LEU A 126 -6.69 -10.72 3.41
CA LEU A 126 -7.08 -12.11 3.21
C LEU A 126 -7.28 -12.44 1.73
N ARG A 127 -7.99 -11.55 1.03
CA ARG A 127 -8.36 -11.73 -0.36
C ARG A 127 -8.25 -10.43 -1.15
N LEU A 128 -7.86 -10.54 -2.41
CA LEU A 128 -7.95 -9.46 -3.40
C LEU A 128 -9.12 -9.74 -4.32
N GLY A 129 -10.06 -8.79 -4.40
CA GLY A 129 -11.19 -8.81 -5.31
C GLY A 129 -10.79 -8.32 -6.71
N ARG A 130 -11.24 -9.04 -7.73
CA ARG A 130 -11.16 -8.66 -9.14
C ARG A 130 -12.57 -8.61 -9.72
N GLY A 131 -12.85 -7.62 -10.56
CA GLY A 131 -14.11 -7.61 -11.30
C GLY A 131 -14.16 -8.77 -12.28
N SER A 132 -15.27 -9.50 -12.31
CA SER A 132 -15.51 -10.54 -13.31
C SER A 132 -15.76 -9.91 -14.68
N SER A 133 -15.17 -10.47 -15.74
CA SER A 133 -15.37 -9.97 -17.12
C SER A 133 -16.75 -10.34 -17.69
N PHE A 134 -17.42 -11.34 -17.12
CA PHE A 134 -18.66 -11.91 -17.65
C PHE A 134 -19.90 -11.46 -16.88
N GLU A 135 -19.74 -11.02 -15.63
CA GLU A 135 -20.83 -10.72 -14.71
C GLU A 135 -20.53 -9.51 -13.83
N LYS A 136 -21.58 -8.87 -13.30
CA LYS A 136 -21.47 -7.79 -12.29
C LYS A 136 -21.16 -8.36 -10.91
N ALA A 137 -20.00 -8.98 -10.76
CA ALA A 137 -19.54 -9.62 -9.53
C ALA A 137 -18.04 -9.42 -9.30
N LEU A 138 -17.63 -9.63 -8.05
CA LEU A 138 -16.24 -9.70 -7.63
C LEU A 138 -15.84 -11.16 -7.41
N GLU A 139 -14.65 -11.50 -7.89
CA GLU A 139 -14.00 -12.79 -7.67
C GLU A 139 -12.77 -12.59 -6.78
N PHE A 140 -12.58 -13.48 -5.81
CA PHE A 140 -11.55 -13.30 -4.79
C PHE A 140 -10.36 -14.23 -4.99
N LEU A 141 -9.16 -13.64 -4.95
CA LEU A 141 -7.88 -14.34 -4.97
C LEU A 141 -7.26 -14.34 -3.57
N ASP A 142 -6.71 -15.47 -3.14
CA ASP A 142 -5.98 -15.56 -1.86
C ASP A 142 -4.69 -14.76 -1.90
N VAL A 143 -4.56 -13.79 -0.99
CA VAL A 143 -3.35 -12.97 -0.82
C VAL A 143 -2.80 -13.03 0.61
N SER A 144 -3.34 -13.92 1.46
CA SER A 144 -3.06 -13.97 2.90
C SER A 144 -1.63 -14.33 3.27
N ARG A 145 -0.88 -14.96 2.34
CA ARG A 145 0.50 -15.41 2.52
C ARG A 145 1.53 -14.54 1.81
N PHE A 146 1.22 -14.07 0.60
CA PHE A 146 2.19 -13.42 -0.28
C PHE A 146 1.85 -11.96 -0.60
N GLY A 147 0.68 -11.48 -0.18
CA GLY A 147 0.19 -10.16 -0.54
C GLY A 147 -0.26 -10.06 -2.00
N ALA A 148 -0.75 -8.87 -2.36
CA ALA A 148 -1.08 -8.56 -3.75
C ALA A 148 0.18 -8.03 -4.48
N ARG A 149 0.54 -8.65 -5.60
CA ARG A 149 1.73 -8.27 -6.38
C ARG A 149 1.77 -6.78 -6.69
N GLU A 150 0.66 -6.22 -7.16
CA GLU A 150 0.57 -4.80 -7.53
C GLU A 150 0.72 -3.88 -6.31
N LEU A 151 0.25 -4.32 -5.12
CA LEU A 151 0.46 -3.59 -3.88
C LEU A 151 1.94 -3.60 -3.49
N THR A 152 2.62 -4.75 -3.58
CA THR A 152 4.05 -4.86 -3.31
C THR A 152 4.89 -3.96 -4.21
N VAL A 153 4.60 -3.95 -5.52
CA VAL A 153 5.27 -3.06 -6.48
C VAL A 153 5.01 -1.59 -6.14
N TRP A 154 3.80 -1.26 -5.71
CA TRP A 154 3.46 0.10 -5.29
C TRP A 154 4.20 0.51 -4.00
N ILE A 155 4.31 -0.37 -3.00
CA ILE A 155 5.11 -0.17 -1.78
C ILE A 155 6.57 0.12 -2.15
N ASP A 156 7.13 -0.61 -3.11
CA ASP A 156 8.50 -0.38 -3.60
C ASP A 156 8.66 0.95 -4.33
N ALA A 157 7.65 1.37 -5.09
CA ALA A 157 7.65 2.68 -5.73
C ALA A 157 7.59 3.82 -4.71
N VAL A 158 6.70 3.73 -3.71
CA VAL A 158 6.59 4.71 -2.62
C VAL A 158 7.88 4.83 -1.83
N ALA A 159 8.51 3.69 -1.49
CA ALA A 159 9.78 3.70 -0.77
C ALA A 159 10.90 4.41 -1.56
N ARG A 160 10.99 4.14 -2.88
CA ARG A 160 11.98 4.79 -3.75
C ARG A 160 11.72 6.28 -3.90
N GLU A 161 10.47 6.69 -4.02
CA GLU A 161 10.11 8.10 -4.12
C GLU A 161 10.45 8.86 -2.82
N GLY A 162 10.18 8.25 -1.65
CA GLY A 162 10.57 8.81 -0.36
C GLY A 162 12.10 8.98 -0.23
N GLN A 163 12.89 8.02 -0.74
CA GLN A 163 14.35 8.13 -0.78
C GLN A 163 14.82 9.29 -1.67
N ARG A 164 14.27 9.43 -2.90
CA ARG A 164 14.60 10.56 -3.80
C ARG A 164 14.31 11.91 -3.17
N GLN A 165 13.20 12.03 -2.45
CA GLN A 165 12.84 13.28 -1.77
C GLN A 165 13.75 13.57 -0.56
N ALA A 166 14.16 12.54 0.18
CA ALA A 166 15.01 12.68 1.36
C ALA A 166 16.48 12.99 1.03
N GLU A 167 17.01 12.39 -0.04
CA GLU A 167 18.41 12.58 -0.45
C GLU A 167 18.62 13.91 -1.20
N GLY A 168 17.53 14.56 -1.65
CA GLY A 168 17.62 15.63 -2.63
C GLY A 168 18.20 15.11 -3.95
N LEU A 169 18.08 15.89 -5.02
CA LEU A 169 18.91 15.66 -6.21
C LEU A 169 20.35 16.07 -5.85
N GLY A 170 21.06 15.21 -5.10
CA GLY A 170 22.49 15.35 -4.95
C GLY A 170 23.12 15.41 -6.34
N PRO A 171 24.13 16.27 -6.57
CA PRO A 171 24.84 16.26 -7.84
C PRO A 171 25.32 14.83 -8.06
N GLY A 172 24.91 14.23 -9.17
CA GLY A 172 25.40 12.91 -9.56
C GLY A 172 26.93 12.92 -9.57
N LEU A 173 27.53 11.74 -9.41
CA LEU A 173 28.97 11.59 -9.53
C LEU A 173 29.39 12.02 -10.94
N ASP A 174 30.01 13.20 -11.07
CA ASP A 174 30.59 13.68 -12.32
C ASP A 174 31.90 12.92 -12.58
N LEU A 175 31.76 11.82 -13.31
CA LEU A 175 32.89 10.98 -13.70
C LEU A 175 33.83 11.69 -14.67
N ASP A 176 33.35 12.68 -15.43
CA ASP A 176 34.20 13.43 -16.35
C ASP A 176 35.19 14.29 -15.55
N GLY A 177 34.73 14.90 -14.45
CA GLY A 177 35.61 15.59 -13.49
C GLY A 177 36.57 14.66 -12.75
N LEU A 178 36.08 13.49 -12.29
CA LEU A 178 36.91 12.53 -11.54
C LEU A 178 37.97 11.83 -12.40
N LEU A 179 37.71 11.59 -13.68
CA LEU A 179 38.68 10.98 -14.59
C LEU A 179 39.76 11.96 -15.06
N LEU A 180 39.56 13.26 -14.84
CA LEU A 180 40.58 14.29 -15.05
C LEU A 180 41.53 14.44 -13.85
N GLU A 181 41.23 13.80 -12.71
CA GLU A 181 42.13 13.80 -11.55
C GLU A 181 43.39 12.97 -11.86
N PRO A 182 44.60 13.55 -11.73
CA PRO A 182 45.85 12.94 -12.18
C PRO A 182 46.18 11.63 -11.45
N GLU A 183 45.68 11.44 -10.22
CA GLU A 183 45.89 10.22 -9.44
C GLU A 183 45.17 8.99 -10.03
N LEU A 184 44.03 9.20 -10.69
CA LEU A 184 43.27 8.15 -11.37
C LEU A 184 43.81 7.86 -12.78
N ALA A 185 44.32 8.88 -13.49
CA ALA A 185 44.96 8.73 -14.78
C ALA A 185 46.31 7.98 -14.69
N ALA A 186 47.12 8.26 -13.66
CA ALA A 186 48.42 7.61 -13.46
C ALA A 186 48.32 6.09 -13.23
N SER A 187 47.17 5.61 -12.72
CA SER A 187 46.94 4.17 -12.50
C SER A 187 46.58 3.43 -13.79
N ALA A 188 46.07 4.11 -14.82
CA ALA A 188 45.71 3.51 -16.11
C ALA A 188 46.90 3.40 -17.07
N ASP A 189 47.85 4.34 -17.02
CA ASP A 189 49.04 4.30 -17.88
C ASP A 189 50.05 3.23 -17.43
N ALA A 190 50.13 2.93 -16.14
CA ALA A 190 50.98 1.84 -15.61
C ALA A 190 50.55 0.43 -16.09
N GLN A 191 49.32 0.27 -16.58
CA GLN A 191 48.82 -1.01 -17.13
C GLN A 191 48.97 -1.12 -18.66
N ARG A 192 49.28 -0.03 -19.37
CA ARG A 192 49.47 -0.05 -20.84
C ARG A 192 50.93 -0.20 -21.28
N GLU A 193 51.90 0.09 -20.40
CA GLU A 193 53.33 -0.09 -20.70
C GLU A 193 53.86 -1.50 -20.37
N GLY A 194 52.99 -2.44 -20.00
CA GLY A 194 53.33 -3.79 -19.55
C GLY A 194 52.91 -4.95 -20.46
N ASP A 195 52.57 -4.69 -21.73
CA ASP A 195 52.19 -5.73 -22.72
C ASP A 195 53.14 -5.70 -23.94
#